data_AF-A0A6B3CC79-F1
#
_entry.id   AF-A0A6B3CC79-F1
#
_cell.length_a   1.000
_cell.length_b   1.000
_cell.length_c   1.000
_cell.angle_alpha   90.00
_cell.angle_beta   90.00
_cell.angle_gamma   90.00
#
_symmetry.space_group_name_H-M   'P 1'
#
loop_
_entity.id
_entity.type
_entity.pdbx_description
1 polymer ?
#
loop_
_entity_poly.entity_id
_entity_poly.type
_entity_poly.pdbx_seq_one_letter_code
_entity_poly.pdbx_strand_id
1 'polypeptide(L)'
;KATRTAVLLGDFMQLGPVVEERLKDLDRPDVKRWLLPDVFQHCGIQDPEDARRHPACVTLTEQHRFGPAVMGLANSLAYGGMLRGGKQAAAPRPPDDPEIVLVDTD
;
A
#
# COMPACT_ATOMS: atom_id res chain seq x y z
N LYS A 1 -2.42 -7.29 -31.28
CA LYS A 1 -3.16 -7.39 -29.99
C LYS A 1 -2.47 -8.42 -29.11
N ALA A 2 -2.30 -8.14 -27.81
CA ALA A 2 -1.87 -9.17 -26.87
C ALA A 2 -2.96 -10.26 -26.74
N THR A 3 -2.55 -11.51 -26.61
CA THR A 3 -3.44 -12.67 -26.46
C THR A 3 -3.52 -13.19 -25.02
N ARG A 4 -2.74 -12.58 -24.11
CA ARG A 4 -2.64 -12.95 -22.70
C ARG A 4 -2.53 -11.68 -21.85
N THR A 5 -3.03 -11.76 -20.62
CA THR A 5 -3.01 -10.68 -19.63
C THR A 5 -2.47 -11.21 -18.31
N ALA A 6 -1.64 -10.42 -17.65
CA ALA A 6 -1.25 -10.63 -16.26
C ALA A 6 -1.80 -9.49 -15.41
N VAL A 7 -2.20 -9.78 -14.19
CA VAL A 7 -2.69 -8.79 -13.22
C VAL A 7 -1.78 -8.84 -12.00
N LEU A 8 -1.25 -7.68 -11.62
CA LEU A 8 -0.53 -7.48 -10.38
C LEU A 8 -1.51 -6.91 -9.35
N LEU A 9 -1.57 -7.51 -8.17
CA LEU A 9 -2.38 -7.04 -7.05
C LEU A 9 -1.48 -6.95 -5.81
N GLY A 10 -1.54 -5.81 -5.12
CA GLY A 10 -0.82 -5.58 -3.87
C GLY A 10 -0.82 -4.09 -3.54
N ASP A 11 0.07 -3.72 -2.62
CA ASP A 11 0.15 -2.37 -2.05
C ASP A 11 1.62 -2.02 -1.75
N PHE A 12 2.18 -1.08 -2.51
CA PHE A 12 3.57 -0.64 -2.36
C PHE A 12 3.76 0.34 -1.18
N MET A 13 2.68 0.75 -0.50
CA MET A 13 2.74 1.51 0.75
C MET A 13 2.86 0.59 1.97
N GLN A 14 2.81 -0.73 1.78
CA GLN A 14 3.06 -1.74 2.82
C GLN A 14 4.49 -2.28 2.71
N LEU A 15 4.81 -3.31 3.50
CA LEU A 15 6.14 -3.93 3.48
C LEU A 15 6.44 -4.52 2.10
N GLY A 16 7.54 -4.07 1.52
CA GLY A 16 8.13 -4.66 0.32
C GLY A 16 8.81 -6.02 0.59
N PRO A 17 9.39 -6.63 -0.45
CA PRO A 17 10.16 -7.86 -0.29
C PRO A 17 11.37 -7.64 0.63
N VAL A 18 11.73 -8.66 1.41
CA VAL A 18 12.97 -8.64 2.19
C VAL A 18 14.13 -8.83 1.22
N VAL A 19 14.92 -7.76 1.03
CA VAL A 19 16.12 -7.78 0.20
C VAL A 19 17.34 -7.84 1.12
N GLU A 20 18.20 -8.84 0.91
CA GLU A 20 19.44 -8.94 1.66
C GLU A 20 20.34 -7.72 1.40
N GLU A 21 20.86 -7.09 2.45
CA GLU A 21 21.66 -5.86 2.32
C GLU A 21 22.85 -6.02 1.36
N ARG A 22 23.52 -7.19 1.38
CA ARG A 22 24.64 -7.48 0.47
C ARG A 22 24.29 -7.33 -1.00
N LEU A 23 23.01 -7.44 -1.38
CA LEU A 23 22.57 -7.28 -2.77
C LEU A 23 22.53 -5.82 -3.21
N LYS A 24 22.36 -4.87 -2.28
CA LYS A 24 22.31 -3.43 -2.59
C LYS A 24 23.68 -2.89 -3.01
N ASP A 25 24.75 -3.48 -2.46
CA ASP A 25 26.13 -3.10 -2.74
C ASP A 25 26.69 -3.80 -4.00
N LEU A 26 25.98 -4.78 -4.57
CA LEU A 26 26.42 -5.45 -5.79
C LEU A 26 26.33 -4.49 -6.98
N ASP A 27 27.47 -4.22 -7.61
CA ASP A 27 27.53 -3.51 -8.89
C ASP A 27 27.18 -4.42 -10.08
N ARG A 28 26.01 -5.06 -10.00
CA ARG A 28 25.47 -5.93 -11.03
C ARG A 28 24.26 -5.30 -11.69
N PRO A 29 24.30 -5.02 -13.01
CA PRO A 29 23.20 -4.34 -13.70
C PRO A 29 21.86 -5.07 -13.59
N ASP A 30 21.86 -6.40 -13.58
CA ASP A 30 20.64 -7.19 -13.50
C ASP A 30 20.04 -7.22 -12.09
N VAL A 31 20.86 -7.25 -11.04
CA VAL A 31 20.40 -7.10 -9.64
C VAL A 31 19.75 -5.74 -9.45
N LYS A 32 20.44 -4.66 -9.86
CA LYS A 32 19.93 -3.29 -9.79
C LYS A 32 18.64 -3.11 -10.58
N ARG A 33 18.49 -3.84 -11.70
CA ARG A 33 17.32 -3.75 -12.56
C ARG A 33 16.14 -4.57 -12.06
N TRP A 34 16.33 -5.76 -11.50
CA TRP A 34 15.24 -6.72 -11.32
C TRP A 34 14.96 -7.12 -9.87
N LEU A 35 15.91 -6.95 -8.96
CA LEU A 35 15.78 -7.39 -7.57
C LEU A 35 15.67 -6.25 -6.57
N LEU A 36 16.33 -5.12 -6.84
CA LEU A 36 16.28 -3.97 -5.96
C LEU A 36 14.98 -3.16 -6.07
N PRO A 37 14.41 -2.96 -7.27
CA PRO A 37 13.11 -2.29 -7.39
C PRO A 37 11.97 -3.23 -7.01
N ASP A 38 10.90 -2.69 -6.45
CA ASP A 38 9.66 -3.43 -6.28
C ASP A 38 8.94 -3.67 -7.62
N VAL A 39 7.99 -4.60 -7.62
CA VAL A 39 7.27 -5.01 -8.82
C VAL A 39 6.35 -3.91 -9.39
N PHE A 40 5.87 -2.97 -8.58
CA PHE A 40 5.11 -1.80 -9.03
C PHE A 40 6.01 -0.77 -9.71
N GLN A 41 7.26 -0.61 -9.27
CA GLN A 41 8.24 0.23 -9.95
C GLN A 41 8.51 -0.25 -11.37
N HIS A 42 8.49 -1.57 -11.62
CA HIS A 42 8.55 -2.14 -12.97
C HIS A 42 7.31 -1.86 -13.82
N CYS A 43 6.18 -1.57 -13.19
CA CYS A 43 4.97 -1.09 -13.84
C CYS A 43 4.92 0.44 -13.98
N GLY A 44 5.99 1.16 -13.64
CA GLY A 44 6.04 2.62 -13.74
C GLY A 44 5.26 3.33 -12.63
N ILE A 45 5.06 2.67 -11.49
CA ILE A 45 4.37 3.22 -10.31
C ILE A 45 5.40 3.34 -9.19
N GLN A 46 5.80 4.57 -8.85
CA GLN A 46 6.77 4.85 -7.78
C GLN A 46 6.09 5.40 -6.52
N ASP A 47 4.99 6.13 -6.71
CA ASP A 47 4.28 6.79 -5.63
C ASP A 47 2.74 6.73 -5.82
N PRO A 48 1.95 7.15 -4.81
CA PRO A 48 0.50 7.14 -4.92
C PRO A 48 -0.08 8.01 -6.06
N GLU A 49 0.59 9.10 -6.47
CA GLU A 49 0.13 9.90 -7.61
C GLU A 49 0.26 9.14 -8.92
N ASP A 50 1.37 8.42 -9.10
CA ASP A 50 1.59 7.56 -10.27
C ASP A 50 0.48 6.53 -10.38
N ALA A 51 0.18 5.82 -9.29
CA ALA A 51 -0.87 4.80 -9.26
C ALA A 51 -2.23 5.37 -9.68
N ARG A 52 -2.59 6.58 -9.20
CA ARG A 52 -3.86 7.23 -9.55
C ARG A 52 -3.95 7.68 -11.01
N ARG A 53 -2.82 8.07 -11.60
CA ARG A 53 -2.77 8.58 -12.98
C ARG A 53 -2.52 7.47 -14.01
N HIS A 54 -2.04 6.31 -13.57
CA HIS A 54 -1.64 5.24 -14.47
C HIS A 54 -2.87 4.58 -15.14
N PRO A 55 -2.99 4.58 -16.48
CA PRO A 55 -4.21 4.16 -17.18
C PRO A 55 -4.52 2.66 -17.04
N ALA A 56 -3.55 1.86 -16.62
CA ALA A 56 -3.73 0.43 -16.35
C ALA A 56 -3.70 0.08 -14.84
N CYS A 57 -3.76 1.07 -13.95
CA CYS A 57 -3.87 0.85 -12.51
C CYS A 57 -5.27 1.22 -12.02
N VAL A 58 -5.81 0.42 -11.11
CA VAL A 58 -7.06 0.72 -10.41
C VAL A 58 -6.77 0.65 -8.92
N THR A 59 -6.88 1.78 -8.23
CA THR A 59 -6.71 1.83 -6.77
C THR A 59 -8.03 1.57 -6.07
N LEU A 60 -8.06 0.57 -5.18
CA LEU A 60 -9.20 0.33 -4.30
C LEU A 60 -9.12 1.28 -3.11
N THR A 61 -10.18 2.07 -2.91
CA THR A 61 -10.17 3.16 -1.91
C THR A 61 -11.19 2.98 -0.79
N GLU A 62 -12.07 1.98 -0.88
CA GLU A 62 -13.01 1.64 0.20
C GLU A 62 -12.44 0.50 1.05
N GLN A 63 -12.38 0.72 2.37
CA GLN A 63 -11.95 -0.28 3.35
C GLN A 63 -13.10 -0.67 4.28
N HIS A 64 -13.13 -1.94 4.68
CA HIS A 64 -14.22 -2.51 5.48
C HIS A 64 -13.76 -3.08 6.83
N ARG A 65 -12.48 -2.91 7.19
CA ARG A 65 -11.87 -3.59 8.33
C ARG A 65 -11.84 -2.71 9.57
N PHE A 66 -11.44 -1.46 9.43
CA PHE A 66 -11.07 -0.61 10.55
C PHE A 66 -12.05 0.56 10.71
N GLY A 67 -12.34 0.93 11.96
CA GLY A 67 -13.18 2.08 12.26
C GLY A 67 -12.52 3.41 11.87
N PRO A 68 -13.26 4.54 11.99
CA PRO A 68 -12.82 5.84 11.47
C PRO A 68 -11.49 6.35 12.04
N ALA A 69 -11.20 6.07 13.32
CA ALA A 69 -9.98 6.52 13.98
C ALA A 69 -8.70 5.88 13.38
N VAL A 70 -8.69 4.55 13.26
CA VAL A 70 -7.56 3.80 12.70
C VAL A 70 -7.40 4.09 11.21
N MET A 71 -8.50 4.21 10.48
CA MET A 71 -8.47 4.63 9.08
C MET A 71 -7.91 6.05 8.93
N GLY A 72 -8.29 6.97 9.82
CA GLY A 72 -7.76 8.33 9.87
C GLY A 72 -6.25 8.36 10.07
N LEU A 73 -5.73 7.54 10.99
CA LEU A 73 -4.29 7.37 11.21
C LEU A 73 -3.58 6.83 9.97
N ALA A 74 -4.10 5.76 9.35
CA ALA A 74 -3.50 5.21 8.14
C ALA A 74 -3.50 6.24 6.99
N ASN A 75 -4.56 7.02 6.88
CA ASN A 75 -4.65 8.11 5.91
C ASN A 75 -3.65 9.24 6.18
N SER A 76 -3.36 9.58 7.43
CA SER A 76 -2.39 10.63 7.75
C SER A 76 -0.94 10.18 7.53
N LEU A 77 -0.64 8.91 7.81
CA LEU A 77 0.72 8.37 7.73
C LEU A 77 1.10 7.88 6.33
N ALA A 78 0.17 7.28 5.58
CA ALA A 78 0.49 6.56 4.34
C ALA A 78 -0.38 6.99 3.14
N TYR A 79 -1.70 7.04 3.29
CA TYR A 79 -2.58 7.10 2.11
C TYR A 79 -3.08 8.50 1.73
N GLY A 80 -2.64 9.56 2.42
CA GLY A 80 -2.97 10.95 2.08
C GLY A 80 -4.47 11.24 2.04
N GLY A 81 -5.25 10.63 2.94
CA GLY A 81 -6.71 10.82 2.98
C GLY A 81 -7.52 10.00 1.95
N MET A 82 -6.87 9.13 1.17
CA MET A 82 -7.53 8.40 0.08
C MET A 82 -8.54 7.34 0.55
N LEU A 83 -8.29 6.69 1.69
CA LEU A 83 -9.15 5.62 2.20
C LEU A 83 -10.49 6.15 2.70
N ARG A 84 -11.56 5.45 2.32
CA ARG A 84 -12.95 5.71 2.71
C ARG A 84 -13.50 4.49 3.44
N GLY A 85 -14.27 4.72 4.49
CA GLY A 85 -14.93 3.65 5.23
C GLY A 85 -16.15 3.14 4.47
N GLY A 86 -16.19 1.84 4.19
CA GLY A 86 -17.39 1.18 3.71
C GLY A 86 -18.47 1.10 4.79
N LYS A 87 -19.67 0.64 4.42
CA LYS A 87 -20.85 0.62 5.32
C LYS A 87 -20.61 -0.03 6.70
N GLN A 88 -19.77 -1.06 6.76
CA GLN A 88 -19.41 -1.75 8.00
C GLN A 88 -18.46 -0.95 8.89
N ALA A 89 -17.50 -0.24 8.29
CA ALA A 89 -16.56 0.61 9.03
C ALA A 89 -17.20 1.86 9.62
N ALA A 90 -18.36 2.28 9.09
CA ALA A 90 -19.16 3.41 9.58
C ALA A 90 -20.15 3.02 10.68
N ALA A 91 -20.32 1.73 10.98
CA ALA A 91 -21.24 1.28 12.02
C ALA A 91 -20.72 1.69 13.42
N PRO A 92 -21.63 2.03 14.37
CA PRO A 92 -21.25 2.24 15.76
C PRO A 92 -20.53 1.01 16.31
N ARG A 93 -19.43 1.24 17.02
CA ARG A 93 -18.62 0.16 17.57
C ARG A 93 -19.35 -0.52 18.75
N PRO A 94 -19.36 -1.85 18.84
CA PRO A 94 -19.83 -2.55 20.03
C PRO A 94 -19.02 -2.10 21.27
N PRO A 95 -19.64 -2.04 22.47
CA PRO A 95 -18.95 -1.61 23.69
C PRO A 95 -17.76 -2.49 24.10
N ASP A 96 -17.72 -3.73 23.62
CA ASP A 96 -16.75 -4.79 23.96
C ASP A 96 -15.69 -5.02 22.86
N ASP A 97 -15.71 -4.22 21.80
CA ASP A 97 -14.71 -4.30 20.73
C ASP A 97 -13.34 -3.81 21.28
N PRO A 98 -12.19 -4.47 21.00
CA PRO A 98 -10.88 -4.04 21.51
C PRO A 98 -10.44 -2.68 20.95
N GLU A 99 -10.06 -1.73 21.81
CA GLU A 99 -9.53 -0.41 21.39
C GLU A 99 -8.05 -0.48 20.98
N ILE A 100 -7.69 0.23 19.91
CA ILE A 100 -6.29 0.54 19.60
C ILE A 100 -5.96 1.86 20.27
N VAL A 101 -5.15 1.80 21.33
CA VAL A 101 -4.65 2.95 22.07
C VAL A 101 -3.26 3.30 21.53
N LEU A 102 -3.11 4.52 21.00
CA LEU A 102 -1.81 5.08 20.64
C LEU A 102 -1.23 5.75 21.88
N VAL A 103 -0.08 5.26 22.33
CA VAL A 103 0.68 5.88 23.40
C VAL A 103 1.90 6.51 22.76
N ASP A 104 1.98 7.84 22.82
CA ASP A 104 3.16 8.61 22.44
C ASP A 104 3.95 8.96 23.70
N THR A 105 5.28 9.01 23.59
CA THR A 105 6.19 9.15 24.74
C THR A 105 7.17 10.30 24.56
N ASP A 106 6.69 11.48 24.14
CA ASP A 106 7.46 12.73 24.13
C ASP A 106 8.44 12.84 25.31
#